data_AF-A0A0R1ZCD0-F1
#
_entry.id   AF-A0A0R1ZCD0-F1
#
_cell.length_a   1.000
_cell.length_b   1.000
_cell.length_c   1.000
_cell.angle_alpha   90.00
_cell.angle_beta   90.00
_cell.angle_gamma   90.00
#
_symmetry.space_group_name_H-M   'P 1'
#
loop_
_entity.id
_entity.type
_entity.pdbx_description
1 polymer ?
#
loop_
_entity_poly.entity_id
_entity_poly.type
_entity_poly.pdbx_seq_one_letter_code
_entity_poly.pdbx_strand_id
1 'polypeptide(L)'
;MEMIKELKKSNATELYVMVMNFWDRNKIVKDKQGNLFTVLKDNQYLTQEEAKSHNEYFKKLTDRVLLSSNGYTYNLLTGYKNFGRDNNFGYLTISYQGKTTTMNNLVYKTFISDIPEGYVIHHLDHNPYNNNISNLAMITRGENLAERFKFNKNLGKEMASKQNKNYIYDKNSKILFKNKASVAQYVKGLIAGVTACLDGRFSTYKGLDLIQLSDQEQEKASSFNFFERGTKMVKPSQITL
;
A
#
# COMPACT_ATOMS: atom_id res chain seq x y z
N MET A 1 -7.29 -25.32 -36.58
CA MET A 1 -6.49 -26.19 -35.69
C MET A 1 -5.04 -26.01 -36.04
N GLU A 2 -4.23 -25.75 -35.01
CA GLU A 2 -2.95 -25.07 -35.05
C GLU A 2 -1.84 -25.76 -35.85
N MET A 3 -1.08 -24.91 -36.54
CA MET A 3 0.25 -25.17 -37.06
C MET A 3 1.21 -25.40 -35.88
N ILE A 4 1.59 -26.66 -35.62
CA ILE A 4 2.76 -26.98 -34.80
C ILE A 4 3.99 -26.68 -35.65
N LYS A 5 4.69 -25.58 -35.34
CA LYS A 5 6.03 -25.32 -35.88
C LYS A 5 7.04 -26.04 -34.99
N GLU A 6 7.54 -27.17 -35.47
CA GLU A 6 8.65 -27.92 -34.87
C GLU A 6 9.90 -27.03 -34.73
N LEU A 7 10.40 -26.85 -33.50
CA LEU A 7 11.78 -26.44 -33.26
C LEU A 7 12.61 -27.68 -32.94
N LYS A 8 13.54 -27.97 -33.85
CA LYS A 8 14.41 -29.14 -33.87
C LYS A 8 15.29 -29.25 -32.61
N LYS A 9 15.24 -30.45 -32.01
CA LYS A 9 16.32 -31.34 -31.49
C LYS A 9 17.54 -30.64 -30.87
N SER A 10 17.91 -30.87 -29.61
CA SER A 10 18.12 -32.19 -28.97
C SER A 10 18.02 -32.11 -27.44
N ASN A 11 17.47 -33.16 -26.80
CA ASN A 11 17.23 -33.40 -25.36
C ASN A 11 15.82 -33.11 -24.80
N ALA A 12 14.81 -32.93 -25.65
CA ALA A 12 13.42 -32.75 -25.25
C ALA A 12 12.55 -34.02 -25.45
N THR A 13 13.08 -35.21 -25.15
CA THR A 13 12.41 -36.49 -25.48
C THR A 13 11.30 -36.92 -24.51
N GLU A 14 10.95 -36.15 -23.47
CA GLU A 14 10.00 -36.64 -22.45
C GLU A 14 8.84 -35.70 -22.07
N LEU A 15 8.67 -34.56 -22.73
CA LEU A 15 7.62 -33.60 -22.37
C LEU A 15 6.64 -33.38 -23.53
N TYR A 16 5.36 -33.65 -23.29
CA TYR A 16 4.26 -33.18 -24.12
C TYR A 16 3.90 -31.75 -23.70
N VAL A 17 3.86 -30.83 -24.66
CA VAL A 17 3.34 -29.47 -24.44
C VAL A 17 1.98 -29.39 -25.11
N MET A 18 0.91 -29.32 -24.32
CA MET A 18 -0.43 -29.04 -24.81
C MET A 18 -0.85 -27.66 -24.29
N VAL A 19 -1.17 -26.74 -25.20
CA VAL A 19 -1.61 -25.38 -24.86
C VAL A 19 -3.08 -25.26 -25.26
N MET A 20 -3.95 -24.93 -24.30
CA MET A 20 -5.34 -24.55 -24.58
C MET A 20 -5.67 -23.19 -23.95
N ASN A 21 -6.55 -22.45 -24.62
CA ASN A 21 -6.92 -21.06 -24.33
C ASN A 21 -8.02 -20.92 -23.24
N PHE A 22 -7.98 -19.77 -22.54
CA PHE A 22 -9.01 -19.09 -21.73
C PHE A 22 -9.28 -19.51 -20.25
N TRP A 23 -9.24 -18.51 -19.34
CA TRP A 23 -9.97 -18.39 -18.06
C TRP A 23 -9.84 -19.44 -16.95
N ASP A 24 -8.62 -19.85 -16.59
CA ASP A 24 -8.38 -20.31 -15.21
C ASP A 24 -6.93 -20.14 -14.76
N ARG A 25 -6.75 -20.03 -13.45
CA ARG A 25 -5.50 -19.70 -12.77
C ARG A 25 -4.41 -20.75 -13.05
N ASN A 26 -3.18 -20.27 -13.25
CA ASN A 26 -1.91 -21.01 -13.34
C ASN A 26 -1.62 -21.72 -14.67
N LYS A 27 -0.50 -21.36 -15.31
CA LYS A 27 0.16 -22.19 -16.34
C LYS A 27 0.74 -23.42 -15.64
N ILE A 28 0.19 -24.59 -15.91
CA ILE A 28 0.62 -25.87 -15.30
C ILE A 28 1.27 -26.72 -16.39
N VAL A 29 2.55 -27.05 -16.24
CA VAL A 29 3.21 -28.11 -17.02
C VAL A 29 3.27 -29.36 -16.14
N LYS A 30 2.87 -30.52 -16.68
CA LYS A 30 2.90 -31.82 -16.00
C LYS A 30 3.91 -32.77 -16.65
N ASP A 31 4.65 -33.52 -15.84
CA ASP A 31 5.39 -34.70 -16.32
C ASP A 31 4.45 -35.93 -16.48
N LYS A 32 5.00 -37.08 -16.91
CA LYS A 32 4.25 -38.33 -17.08
C LYS A 32 3.68 -38.89 -15.77
N GLN A 33 4.13 -38.38 -14.62
CA GLN A 33 3.73 -38.77 -13.28
C GLN A 33 2.75 -37.77 -12.64
N GLY A 34 2.49 -36.63 -13.30
CA GLY A 34 1.51 -35.63 -12.88
C GLY A 34 2.06 -34.45 -12.08
N ASN A 35 3.38 -34.30 -11.97
CA ASN A 35 4.02 -33.25 -11.16
C ASN A 35 4.02 -31.90 -11.86
N LEU A 36 3.75 -30.82 -11.11
CA LEU A 36 3.61 -29.45 -11.61
C LEU A 36 4.94 -28.66 -11.69
N PHE A 37 5.18 -27.97 -12.81
CA PHE A 37 6.36 -27.09 -12.99
C PHE A 37 5.99 -25.65 -13.43
N THR A 38 6.79 -24.66 -12.99
CA THR A 38 6.72 -23.24 -13.42
C THR A 38 8.08 -22.80 -14.00
N VAL A 39 8.08 -22.08 -15.13
CA VAL A 39 9.27 -21.82 -15.96
C VAL A 39 10.00 -20.53 -15.57
N LEU A 40 11.31 -20.58 -15.31
CA LEU A 40 12.26 -19.45 -15.46
C LEU A 40 13.67 -19.92 -15.90
N LYS A 41 14.42 -18.97 -16.47
CA LYS A 41 15.54 -19.16 -17.41
C LYS A 41 16.89 -19.43 -16.73
N ASP A 42 17.27 -20.71 -16.67
CA ASP A 42 18.62 -21.30 -16.91
C ASP A 42 18.49 -22.82 -17.22
N ASN A 43 17.36 -23.25 -17.80
CA ASN A 43 17.03 -24.65 -18.15
C ASN A 43 17.10 -25.67 -16.99
N GLN A 44 16.89 -25.25 -15.73
CA GLN A 44 16.75 -26.17 -14.61
C GLN A 44 15.30 -26.16 -14.10
N TYR A 45 14.73 -27.36 -13.93
CA TYR A 45 13.41 -27.57 -13.34
C TYR A 45 13.53 -27.48 -11.82
N LEU A 46 12.62 -26.76 -11.16
CA LEU A 46 12.44 -26.85 -9.71
C LEU A 46 11.07 -27.45 -9.39
N THR A 47 11.08 -28.45 -8.53
CA THR A 47 9.93 -29.07 -7.89
C THR A 47 9.36 -28.15 -6.80
N GLN A 48 8.10 -28.39 -6.39
CA GLN A 48 7.53 -27.68 -5.22
C GLN A 48 8.30 -27.96 -3.92
N GLU A 49 9.05 -29.05 -3.84
CA GLU A 49 9.87 -29.39 -2.67
C GLU A 49 11.16 -28.58 -2.63
N GLU A 50 11.82 -28.36 -3.76
CA GLU A 50 13.01 -27.49 -3.84
C GLU A 50 12.68 -26.03 -3.50
N ALA A 51 11.54 -25.52 -3.97
CA ALA A 51 11.06 -24.19 -3.56
C ALA A 51 10.80 -24.08 -2.04
N LYS A 52 10.47 -25.20 -1.38
CA LYS A 52 10.27 -25.29 0.07
C LYS A 52 11.58 -25.57 0.84
N SER A 53 12.67 -25.95 0.18
CA SER A 53 13.89 -26.47 0.83
C SER A 53 14.89 -25.40 1.32
N HIS A 54 14.48 -24.13 1.47
CA HIS A 54 15.34 -23.04 1.96
C HIS A 54 16.59 -22.70 1.11
N ASN A 55 16.66 -23.13 -0.15
CA ASN A 55 17.75 -22.70 -1.02
C ASN A 55 17.54 -21.25 -1.47
N GLU A 56 18.62 -20.47 -1.43
CA GLU A 56 18.63 -19.09 -1.89
C GLU A 56 18.83 -19.05 -3.41
N TYR A 57 18.01 -18.28 -4.11
CA TYR A 57 18.06 -18.14 -5.57
C TYR A 57 18.44 -16.73 -5.98
N PHE A 58 19.08 -16.59 -7.14
CA PHE A 58 19.53 -15.30 -7.65
C PHE A 58 18.96 -15.02 -9.04
N LYS A 59 18.62 -13.76 -9.30
CA LYS A 59 18.34 -13.24 -10.65
C LYS A 59 19.27 -12.08 -10.98
N LYS A 60 19.82 -12.09 -12.19
CA LYS A 60 20.68 -11.01 -12.67
C LYS A 60 19.88 -9.73 -12.88
N LEU A 61 20.26 -8.65 -12.20
CA LEU A 61 19.71 -7.30 -12.40
C LEU A 61 20.55 -6.51 -13.40
N THR A 62 21.86 -6.63 -13.30
CA THR A 62 22.86 -6.03 -14.21
C THR A 62 24.04 -6.99 -14.34
N ASP A 63 25.03 -6.65 -15.16
CA ASP A 63 26.28 -7.42 -15.29
C ASP A 63 27.06 -7.56 -13.97
N ARG A 64 26.78 -6.72 -12.97
CA ARG A 64 27.52 -6.69 -11.71
C ARG A 64 26.66 -6.94 -10.48
N VAL A 65 25.34 -7.03 -10.64
CA VAL A 65 24.41 -7.10 -9.51
C VAL A 65 23.42 -8.24 -9.72
N LEU A 66 23.34 -9.11 -8.73
CA LEU A 66 22.30 -10.13 -8.59
C LEU A 66 21.28 -9.69 -7.53
N LEU A 67 20.02 -10.06 -7.71
CA LEU A 67 18.99 -9.98 -6.69
C LEU A 67 18.78 -11.36 -6.09
N SER A 68 18.81 -11.46 -4.77
CA SER A 68 18.52 -12.66 -4.00
C SER A 68 17.03 -12.82 -3.73
N SER A 69 16.54 -14.05 -3.74
CA SER A 69 15.22 -14.43 -3.24
C SER A 69 15.03 -14.15 -1.75
N ASN A 70 16.11 -13.95 -0.99
CA ASN A 70 16.08 -13.59 0.43
C ASN A 70 15.93 -12.08 0.66
N GLY A 71 15.83 -11.28 -0.41
CA GLY A 71 15.54 -9.85 -0.29
C GLY A 71 16.76 -8.97 -0.07
N TYR A 72 17.82 -9.24 -0.82
CA TYR A 72 18.98 -8.36 -0.90
C TYR A 72 19.61 -8.41 -2.29
N THR A 73 20.46 -7.43 -2.60
CA THR A 73 21.27 -7.45 -3.82
C THR A 73 22.71 -7.84 -3.50
N TYR A 74 23.33 -8.61 -4.39
CA TYR A 74 24.70 -9.08 -4.29
C TYR A 74 25.54 -8.48 -5.41
N ASN A 75 26.61 -7.78 -5.04
CA ASN A 75 27.55 -7.21 -6.00
C ASN A 75 28.61 -8.26 -6.36
N LEU A 76 28.67 -8.65 -7.64
CA LEU A 76 29.59 -9.67 -8.13
C LEU A 76 31.06 -9.24 -8.12
N LEU A 77 31.33 -7.94 -8.17
CA LEU A 77 32.69 -7.42 -8.15
C LEU A 77 33.24 -7.32 -6.73
N THR A 78 32.42 -6.85 -5.79
CA THR A 78 32.87 -6.56 -4.42
C THR A 78 32.47 -7.63 -3.40
N GLY A 79 31.58 -8.56 -3.77
CA GLY A 79 30.99 -9.54 -2.87
C GLY A 79 30.01 -8.95 -1.84
N TYR A 80 29.67 -7.66 -1.95
CA TYR A 80 28.85 -6.98 -0.95
C TYR A 80 27.36 -7.32 -1.06
N LYS A 81 26.73 -7.59 0.09
CA LYS A 81 25.28 -7.76 0.24
C LYS A 81 24.63 -6.45 0.65
N ASN A 82 23.71 -5.95 -0.16
CA ASN A 82 22.95 -4.73 0.10
C ASN A 82 21.45 -5.05 0.29
N PHE A 83 20.98 -4.91 1.53
CA PHE A 83 19.58 -5.13 1.92
C PHE A 83 18.67 -3.93 1.65
N GLY A 84 19.24 -2.80 1.22
CA GLY A 84 18.54 -1.53 1.06
C GLY A 84 18.68 -0.63 2.29
N ARG A 85 17.93 0.47 2.28
CA ARG A 85 17.90 1.48 3.36
C ARG A 85 16.47 1.70 3.82
N ASP A 86 16.30 1.90 5.11
CA ASP A 86 14.99 2.24 5.67
C ASP A 86 14.47 3.57 5.14
N ASN A 87 13.18 3.59 4.90
CA ASN A 87 12.43 4.82 4.68
C ASN A 87 11.67 5.22 5.95
N ASN A 88 11.10 6.43 5.94
CA ASN A 88 10.28 6.95 7.06
C ASN A 88 8.99 6.14 7.32
N PHE A 89 8.69 5.14 6.49
CA PHE A 89 7.53 4.26 6.61
C PHE A 89 7.90 2.84 7.08
N GLY A 90 9.18 2.59 7.42
CA GLY A 90 9.66 1.31 7.92
C GLY A 90 9.83 0.22 6.86
N TYR A 91 10.04 0.58 5.59
CA TYR A 91 10.35 -0.36 4.51
C TYR A 91 11.77 -0.16 4.00
N LEU A 92 12.45 -1.27 3.69
CA LEU A 92 13.74 -1.27 3.01
C LEU A 92 13.57 -0.84 1.55
N THR A 93 14.38 0.13 1.12
CA THR A 93 14.35 0.72 -0.22
C THR A 93 15.71 0.59 -0.93
N ILE A 94 15.66 0.48 -2.25
CA ILE A 94 16.83 0.38 -3.12
C ILE A 94 16.65 1.21 -4.38
N SER A 95 17.74 1.81 -4.86
CA SER A 95 17.75 2.47 -6.16
C SER A 95 17.99 1.43 -7.25
N TYR A 96 17.04 1.28 -8.15
CA TYR A 96 17.09 0.37 -9.29
C TYR A 96 16.64 1.10 -10.55
N GLN A 97 17.45 1.04 -11.61
CA GLN A 97 17.19 1.74 -12.89
C GLN A 97 16.89 3.24 -12.73
N GLY A 98 17.61 3.92 -11.83
CA GLY A 98 17.43 5.35 -11.57
C GLY A 98 16.16 5.71 -10.79
N LYS A 99 15.41 4.72 -10.29
CA LYS A 99 14.21 4.92 -9.47
C LYS A 99 14.36 4.23 -8.11
N THR A 100 13.90 4.89 -7.05
CA THR A 100 13.79 4.26 -5.74
C THR A 100 12.57 3.35 -5.72
N THR A 101 12.77 2.10 -5.35
CA THR A 101 11.70 1.11 -5.13
C THR A 101 11.91 0.39 -3.79
N THR A 102 10.88 -0.24 -3.26
CA THR A 102 11.00 -1.06 -2.05
C THR A 102 11.57 -2.44 -2.39
N MET A 103 12.32 -3.03 -1.46
CA MET A 103 12.98 -4.32 -1.67
C MET A 103 11.97 -5.43 -1.97
N ASN A 104 10.86 -5.51 -1.20
CA ASN A 104 9.78 -6.46 -1.46
C ASN A 104 9.20 -6.33 -2.88
N ASN A 105 8.99 -5.11 -3.39
CA ASN A 105 8.45 -4.90 -4.74
C ASN A 105 9.46 -5.32 -5.80
N LEU A 106 10.75 -5.02 -5.60
CA LEU A 106 11.80 -5.45 -6.52
C LEU A 106 11.89 -6.98 -6.57
N VAL A 107 11.92 -7.64 -5.41
CA VAL A 107 11.94 -9.09 -5.28
C VAL A 107 10.72 -9.70 -5.97
N TYR A 108 9.51 -9.27 -5.63
CA TYR A 108 8.29 -9.82 -6.20
C TYR A 108 8.23 -9.64 -7.73
N LYS A 109 8.50 -8.43 -8.23
CA LYS A 109 8.51 -8.14 -9.67
C LYS A 109 9.53 -8.96 -10.44
N THR A 110 10.71 -9.15 -9.85
CA THR A 110 11.80 -9.84 -10.53
C THR A 110 11.56 -11.35 -10.55
N PHE A 111 11.04 -11.95 -9.47
CA PHE A 111 10.90 -13.40 -9.36
C PHE A 111 9.53 -13.95 -9.78
N ILE A 112 8.45 -13.19 -9.57
CA ILE A 112 7.08 -13.68 -9.80
C ILE A 112 6.44 -12.99 -11.01
N SER A 113 6.06 -11.72 -10.87
CA SER A 113 5.35 -10.99 -11.93
C SER A 113 5.29 -9.49 -11.64
N ASP A 114 4.91 -8.72 -12.65
CA ASP A 114 4.50 -7.33 -12.45
C ASP A 114 3.34 -7.21 -11.44
N ILE A 115 3.23 -6.03 -10.83
CA ILE A 115 2.22 -5.70 -9.83
C ILE A 115 1.18 -4.81 -10.51
N PRO A 116 -0.06 -5.30 -10.73
CA PRO A 116 -1.12 -4.52 -11.36
C PRO A 116 -1.58 -3.34 -10.49
N GLU A 117 -2.28 -2.39 -11.08
CA GLU A 117 -2.92 -1.31 -10.34
C GLU A 117 -3.93 -1.86 -9.33
N GLY A 118 -3.99 -1.24 -8.14
CA GLY A 118 -4.87 -1.68 -7.05
C GLY A 118 -4.32 -2.82 -6.18
N TYR A 119 -3.18 -3.40 -6.54
CA TYR A 119 -2.49 -4.42 -5.76
C TYR A 119 -1.27 -3.87 -5.02
N VAL A 120 -0.88 -4.54 -3.95
CA VAL A 120 0.29 -4.26 -3.12
C VAL A 120 0.96 -5.56 -2.69
N ILE A 121 2.25 -5.50 -2.35
CA ILE A 121 2.97 -6.63 -1.76
C ILE A 121 2.89 -6.56 -0.25
N HIS A 122 2.43 -7.64 0.34
CA HIS A 122 2.22 -7.85 1.77
C HIS A 122 3.23 -8.86 2.32
N HIS A 123 3.74 -8.58 3.51
CA HIS A 123 4.61 -9.47 4.28
C HIS A 123 3.75 -10.38 5.16
N LEU A 124 3.81 -11.68 4.92
CA LEU A 124 2.99 -12.69 5.60
C LEU A 124 3.26 -12.74 7.11
N ASP A 125 4.51 -12.50 7.52
CA ASP A 125 4.92 -12.40 8.92
C ASP A 125 4.75 -11.00 9.54
N HIS A 126 4.20 -10.05 8.79
CA HIS A 126 4.07 -8.63 9.17
C HIS A 126 5.39 -7.92 9.53
N ASN A 127 6.53 -8.48 9.14
CA ASN A 127 7.85 -7.88 9.32
C ASN A 127 8.34 -7.27 8.00
N PRO A 128 8.36 -5.93 7.86
CA PRO A 128 8.75 -5.27 6.61
C PRO A 128 10.23 -5.47 6.25
N TYR A 129 11.06 -5.94 7.19
CA TYR A 129 12.47 -6.26 6.97
C TYR A 129 12.67 -7.66 6.38
N ASN A 130 11.70 -8.57 6.54
CA ASN A 130 11.77 -9.92 5.98
C ASN A 130 11.32 -9.94 4.51
N ASN A 131 12.23 -9.61 3.60
CA ASN A 131 11.95 -9.51 2.17
C ASN A 131 12.18 -10.83 1.42
N ASN A 132 12.17 -11.97 2.12
CA ASN A 132 12.23 -13.28 1.48
C ASN A 132 11.01 -13.49 0.58
N ILE A 133 11.20 -13.96 -0.64
CA ILE A 133 10.13 -14.18 -1.62
C ILE A 133 9.01 -15.07 -1.08
N SER A 134 9.31 -16.05 -0.23
CA SER A 134 8.31 -16.93 0.40
C SER A 134 7.47 -16.22 1.47
N ASN A 135 7.96 -15.09 1.99
CA ASN A 135 7.26 -14.23 2.93
C ASN A 135 6.40 -13.15 2.24
N LEU A 136 6.40 -13.08 0.90
CA LEU A 136 5.71 -12.02 0.16
C LEU A 136 4.47 -12.54 -0.56
N ALA A 137 3.36 -11.83 -0.44
CA ALA A 137 2.12 -12.10 -1.16
C ALA A 137 1.60 -10.83 -1.85
N MET A 138 1.11 -10.96 -3.08
CA MET A 138 0.39 -9.86 -3.74
C MET A 138 -1.08 -9.92 -3.33
N ILE A 139 -1.57 -8.85 -2.73
CA ILE A 139 -2.95 -8.72 -2.27
C ILE A 139 -3.53 -7.38 -2.73
N THR A 140 -4.85 -7.25 -2.69
CA THR A 140 -5.52 -5.98 -2.96
C THR A 140 -5.28 -4.98 -1.83
N ARG A 141 -5.42 -3.68 -2.13
CA ARG A 141 -5.38 -2.63 -1.10
C ARG A 141 -6.42 -2.84 0.00
N GLY A 142 -7.60 -3.37 -0.35
CA GLY A 142 -8.68 -3.64 0.60
C GLY A 142 -8.31 -4.76 1.58
N GLU A 143 -7.75 -5.85 1.08
CA GLU A 143 -7.25 -6.96 1.90
C GLU A 143 -6.10 -6.48 2.81
N ASN A 144 -5.15 -5.71 2.29
CA ASN A 144 -4.06 -5.18 3.09
C ASN A 144 -4.55 -4.31 4.24
N LEU A 145 -5.60 -3.50 3.99
CA LEU A 145 -6.23 -2.71 5.05
C LEU A 145 -6.94 -3.60 6.07
N ALA A 146 -7.65 -4.64 5.63
CA ALA A 146 -8.30 -5.59 6.52
C ALA A 146 -7.30 -6.31 7.43
N GLU A 147 -6.16 -6.76 6.90
CA GLU A 147 -5.06 -7.35 7.68
C GLU A 147 -4.51 -6.36 8.72
N ARG A 148 -4.34 -5.09 8.35
CA ARG A 148 -3.89 -4.06 9.32
C ARG A 148 -4.85 -3.88 10.49
N PHE A 149 -6.16 -3.97 10.27
CA PHE A 149 -7.16 -3.91 11.35
C PHE A 149 -7.18 -5.16 12.22
N LYS A 150 -6.89 -6.34 11.66
CA LYS A 150 -6.74 -7.57 12.44
C LYS A 150 -5.53 -7.47 13.38
N PHE A 151 -4.41 -6.97 12.88
CA PHE A 151 -3.16 -6.85 13.62
C PHE A 151 -3.18 -5.70 14.64
N ASN A 152 -3.64 -4.50 14.24
CA ASN A 152 -3.82 -3.36 15.14
C ASN A 152 -5.31 -3.02 15.31
N LYS A 153 -5.92 -3.58 16.35
CA LYS A 153 -7.33 -3.33 16.71
C LYS A 153 -7.61 -1.88 17.10
N ASN A 154 -6.59 -1.13 17.52
CA ASN A 154 -6.71 0.28 17.89
C ASN A 154 -6.51 1.22 16.69
N LEU A 155 -6.11 0.72 15.53
CA LEU A 155 -5.83 1.52 14.34
C LEU A 155 -7.01 2.44 13.98
N GLY A 156 -8.24 1.97 14.11
CA GLY A 156 -9.44 2.79 13.87
C GLY A 156 -9.56 3.97 14.85
N LYS A 157 -9.23 3.75 16.13
CA LYS A 157 -9.22 4.80 17.15
C LYS A 157 -8.07 5.78 16.95
N GLU A 158 -6.89 5.28 16.59
CA GLU A 158 -5.71 6.11 16.27
C GLU A 158 -5.94 6.97 15.01
N MET A 159 -6.59 6.41 13.99
CA MET A 159 -6.96 7.15 12.79
C MET A 159 -8.02 8.21 13.10
N ALA A 160 -8.98 7.89 13.97
CA ALA A 160 -9.99 8.85 14.42
C ALA A 160 -9.39 9.96 15.31
N SER A 161 -8.44 9.63 16.19
CA SER A 161 -7.77 10.63 17.04
C SER A 161 -6.84 11.55 16.25
N LYS A 162 -6.28 11.06 15.14
CA LYS A 162 -5.51 11.86 14.16
C LYS A 162 -6.38 12.66 13.19
N GLN A 163 -7.71 12.48 13.16
CA GLN A 163 -8.56 13.45 12.47
C GLN A 163 -8.50 14.75 13.25
N ASN A 164 -7.73 15.71 12.73
CA ASN A 164 -7.52 17.02 13.34
C ASN A 164 -8.84 17.56 13.92
N LYS A 165 -8.82 17.85 15.22
CA LYS A 165 -9.78 18.71 15.90
C LYS A 165 -9.72 20.06 15.18
N ASN A 166 -10.55 20.23 14.16
CA ASN A 166 -10.59 21.39 13.29
C ASN A 166 -11.88 22.17 13.55
N TYR A 167 -12.20 22.40 14.82
CA TYR A 167 -13.35 23.19 15.17
C TYR A 167 -13.17 24.60 14.62
N ILE A 168 -14.25 25.14 14.06
CA ILE A 168 -14.28 26.47 13.45
C ILE A 168 -15.31 27.27 14.20
N TYR A 169 -14.92 28.48 14.62
CA TYR A 169 -15.81 29.38 15.32
C TYR A 169 -16.22 30.52 14.40
N ASP A 170 -17.52 30.83 14.39
CA ASP A 170 -18.05 32.04 13.75
C ASP A 170 -18.20 33.15 14.79
N LYS A 171 -17.45 34.24 14.63
CA LYS A 171 -17.52 35.41 15.52
C LYS A 171 -18.87 36.10 15.49
N ASN A 172 -19.55 36.12 14.34
CA ASN A 172 -20.81 36.86 14.17
C ASN A 172 -21.97 36.16 14.90
N SER A 173 -22.19 34.88 14.59
CA SER A 173 -23.31 34.11 15.15
C SER A 173 -22.95 33.39 16.45
N LYS A 174 -21.67 33.43 16.85
CA LYS A 174 -21.11 32.72 18.01
C LYS A 174 -21.38 31.20 17.95
N ILE A 175 -21.30 30.63 16.75
CA ILE A 175 -21.53 29.20 16.50
C ILE A 175 -20.20 28.48 16.40
N LEU A 176 -20.10 27.34 17.08
CA LEU A 176 -18.95 26.45 16.98
C LEU A 176 -19.28 25.26 16.08
N PHE A 177 -18.52 25.09 14.99
CA PHE A 177 -18.71 24.02 14.02
C PHE A 177 -17.68 22.92 14.20
N LYS A 178 -18.09 21.66 13.97
CA LYS A 178 -17.19 20.49 14.08
C LYS A 178 -15.99 20.54 13.13
N ASN A 179 -16.19 21.04 11.92
CA ASN A 179 -15.18 21.15 10.86
C ASN A 179 -15.68 21.99 9.67
N LYS A 180 -14.83 22.19 8.66
CA LYS A 180 -15.15 22.91 7.42
C LYS A 180 -16.38 22.36 6.69
N ALA A 181 -16.58 21.03 6.72
CA ALA A 181 -17.73 20.40 6.07
C ALA A 181 -19.05 20.75 6.79
N SER A 182 -19.04 20.82 8.12
CA SER A 182 -20.20 21.31 8.89
C SER A 182 -20.55 22.76 8.55
N VAL A 183 -19.54 23.64 8.41
CA VAL A 183 -19.76 25.02 7.98
C VAL A 183 -20.36 25.07 6.57
N ALA A 184 -19.74 24.37 5.62
CA ALA A 184 -20.17 24.32 4.22
C ALA A 184 -21.62 23.81 4.09
N GLN A 185 -21.99 22.79 4.87
CA GLN A 185 -23.37 22.29 4.93
C GLN A 185 -24.34 23.35 5.49
N TYR A 186 -23.97 24.02 6.59
CA TYR A 186 -24.82 25.03 7.22
C TYR A 186 -25.13 26.19 6.27
N VAL A 187 -24.12 26.69 5.56
CA VAL A 187 -24.29 27.81 4.61
C VAL A 187 -24.72 27.35 3.21
N LYS A 188 -24.96 26.04 3.01
CA LYS A 188 -25.24 25.43 1.70
C LYS A 188 -24.25 25.93 0.63
N GLY A 189 -22.95 25.79 0.90
CA GLY A 189 -21.87 26.36 0.09
C GLY A 189 -20.69 25.41 -0.07
N LEU A 190 -19.64 25.90 -0.74
CA LEU A 190 -18.42 25.13 -0.98
C LEU A 190 -17.43 25.25 0.18
N ILE A 191 -16.70 24.15 0.45
CA ILE A 191 -15.57 24.10 1.40
C ILE A 191 -14.46 25.07 0.98
N ALA A 192 -14.29 25.31 -0.33
CA ALA A 192 -13.33 26.27 -0.86
C ALA A 192 -13.59 27.70 -0.34
N GLY A 193 -14.86 28.12 -0.27
CA GLY A 193 -15.21 29.44 0.27
C GLY A 193 -14.98 29.55 1.79
N VAL A 194 -15.24 28.48 2.53
CA VAL A 194 -14.88 28.38 3.96
C VAL A 194 -13.37 28.53 4.14
N THR A 195 -12.57 27.89 3.29
CA THR A 195 -11.11 27.97 3.35
C THR A 195 -10.61 29.37 3.00
N ALA A 196 -11.14 30.00 1.94
CA ALA A 196 -10.78 31.36 1.59
C ALA A 196 -11.10 32.37 2.72
N CYS A 197 -12.19 32.16 3.47
CA CYS A 197 -12.49 32.96 4.66
C CYS A 197 -11.46 32.76 5.77
N LEU A 198 -11.14 31.50 6.10
CA LEU A 198 -10.16 31.17 7.14
C LEU A 198 -8.74 31.64 6.81
N ASP A 199 -8.38 31.65 5.52
CA ASP A 199 -7.09 32.16 5.03
C ASP A 199 -7.05 33.71 5.00
N GLY A 200 -8.13 34.40 5.40
CA GLY A 200 -8.24 35.85 5.37
C GLY A 200 -8.41 36.46 3.97
N ARG A 201 -8.60 35.63 2.93
CA ARG A 201 -8.88 36.10 1.56
C ARG A 201 -10.28 36.70 1.44
N PHE A 202 -11.22 36.21 2.25
CA PHE A 202 -12.53 36.83 2.44
C PHE A 202 -12.69 37.22 3.91
N SER A 203 -13.19 38.44 4.15
CA SER A 203 -13.53 38.91 5.50
C SER A 203 -14.69 38.13 6.11
N THR A 204 -15.63 37.69 5.27
CA THR A 204 -16.74 36.82 5.64
C THR A 204 -17.05 35.85 4.51
N TYR A 205 -17.71 34.75 4.85
CA TYR A 205 -18.28 33.83 3.85
C TYR A 205 -19.74 33.54 4.16
N LYS A 206 -20.62 34.00 3.26
CA LYS A 206 -22.08 33.90 3.41
C LYS A 206 -22.58 34.41 4.77
N GLY A 207 -22.02 35.53 5.23
CA GLY A 207 -22.39 36.19 6.48
C GLY A 207 -21.65 35.68 7.74
N LEU A 208 -20.84 34.63 7.62
CA LEU A 208 -20.04 34.11 8.74
C LEU A 208 -18.64 34.72 8.74
N ASP A 209 -18.14 35.07 9.92
CA ASP A 209 -16.78 35.55 10.20
C ASP A 209 -16.00 34.42 10.90
N LEU A 210 -15.35 33.60 10.09
CA LEU A 210 -14.81 32.30 10.50
C LEU A 210 -13.37 32.40 10.99
N ILE A 211 -13.09 31.80 12.13
CA ILE A 211 -11.73 31.65 12.66
C ILE A 211 -11.40 30.19 13.00
N GLN A 212 -10.13 29.86 12.83
CA GLN A 212 -9.55 28.63 13.37
C GLN A 212 -9.22 28.85 14.85
N LEU A 213 -9.67 27.94 15.71
CA LEU A 213 -9.31 27.99 17.13
C LEU A 213 -7.85 27.58 17.34
N SER A 214 -7.20 28.18 18.34
CA SER A 214 -5.87 27.79 18.83
C SER A 214 -5.89 26.38 19.45
N ASP A 215 -4.73 25.74 19.62
CA ASP A 215 -4.65 24.37 20.14
C ASP A 215 -5.33 24.20 21.51
N GLN A 216 -5.15 25.18 22.41
CA GLN A 216 -5.81 25.19 23.73
C GLN A 216 -7.34 25.30 23.60
N GLU A 217 -7.82 26.13 22.68
CA GLU A 217 -9.26 26.29 22.41
C GLU A 217 -9.85 25.08 21.67
N GLN A 218 -9.08 24.38 20.84
CA GLN A 218 -9.50 23.12 20.21
C GLN A 218 -9.68 22.01 21.26
N GLU A 219 -8.85 21.98 22.30
CA GLU A 219 -8.98 21.05 23.41
C GLU A 219 -10.22 21.35 24.26
N LYS A 220 -10.42 22.61 24.64
CA LYS A 220 -11.67 23.06 25.29
C LYS A 220 -12.88 22.78 24.40
N ALA A 221 -12.78 23.04 23.09
CA ALA A 221 -13.84 22.76 22.14
C ALA A 221 -14.22 21.26 22.16
N SER A 222 -13.24 20.38 22.29
CA SER A 222 -13.48 18.92 22.31
C SER A 222 -14.25 18.41 23.53
N SER A 223 -14.38 19.20 24.60
CA SER A 223 -15.22 18.86 25.76
C SER A 223 -16.69 19.19 25.55
N PHE A 224 -17.04 20.05 24.58
CA PHE A 224 -18.44 20.26 24.22
C PHE A 224 -18.99 19.00 23.56
N ASN A 225 -20.14 18.53 24.05
CA ASN A 225 -20.83 17.36 23.51
C ASN A 225 -21.42 17.65 22.12
N PHE A 226 -20.59 17.64 21.07
CA PHE A 226 -21.05 17.58 19.68
C PHE A 226 -21.72 16.22 19.34
N PHE A 227 -21.66 15.27 20.27
CA PHE A 227 -21.84 13.84 19.99
C PHE A 227 -23.24 13.29 20.25
N GLU A 228 -24.24 14.11 20.59
CA GLU A 228 -25.62 13.68 20.41
C GLU A 228 -25.87 13.45 18.91
N ARG A 229 -26.49 12.31 18.57
CA ARG A 229 -26.58 11.82 17.19
C ARG A 229 -27.15 12.89 16.24
N GLY A 230 -26.28 13.45 15.39
CA GLY A 230 -26.65 14.31 14.28
C GLY A 230 -26.27 15.78 14.41
N THR A 231 -25.81 16.25 15.58
CA THR A 231 -25.52 17.67 15.79
C THR A 231 -24.12 18.03 15.28
N LYS A 232 -24.06 18.89 14.25
CA LYS A 232 -22.80 19.28 13.56
C LYS A 232 -22.23 20.63 14.01
N MET A 233 -22.91 21.31 14.94
CA MET A 233 -22.58 22.63 15.48
C MET A 233 -23.19 22.82 16.87
N VAL A 234 -22.62 23.75 17.66
CA VAL A 234 -23.11 24.17 18.99
C VAL A 234 -23.43 25.67 18.97
N LYS A 235 -24.55 26.07 19.57
CA LYS A 235 -25.03 27.46 19.64
C LYS A 235 -24.70 28.12 21.00
N PRO A 236 -24.74 29.46 21.10
CA PRO A 236 -24.27 30.21 22.29
C PRO A 236 -24.87 29.80 23.63
N SER A 237 -26.14 29.35 23.65
CA SER A 237 -26.82 28.91 24.88
C SER A 237 -26.19 27.67 25.53
N GLN A 238 -25.26 27.00 24.84
CA GLN A 238 -24.58 25.78 25.26
C GLN A 238 -23.06 25.96 25.40
N ILE A 239 -22.56 27.18 25.18
CA ILE A 239 -21.12 27.49 25.14
C ILE A 239 -20.81 28.42 26.33
N THR A 240 -20.43 27.84 27.47
CA THR A 240 -19.72 28.59 28.51
C THR A 240 -18.23 28.46 28.20
N LEU A 241 -17.62 29.49 27.61
CA LEU A 241 -16.17 29.54 27.30
C LEU A 241 -15.38 30.16 28.46
#